data_AF-A0A6V6ZAR5-F1
#
_entry.id   AF-A0A6V6ZAR5-F1
#
_cell.length_a   1.000
_cell.length_b   1.000
_cell.length_c   1.000
_cell.angle_alpha   90.00
_cell.angle_beta   90.00
_cell.angle_gamma   90.00
#
_symmetry.space_group_name_H-M   'P 1'
#
loop_
_entity.id
_entity.type
_entity.pdbx_description
1 polymer ?
#
loop_
_entity_poly.entity_id
_entity_poly.type
_entity_poly.pdbx_seq_one_letter_code
_entity_poly.pdbx_strand_id
1 'polypeptide(L)'
;MGNCSCIPSIKQLWIVYANFNDDKTIELSGCSPSTGFKPYGSDSMPPPPEIKISQKTDDQIKSLSFYAWDLKFENRNLQDWIYQLEKLRIYKSLENQKLEKEKTESKIEPYSKYIIISLIVNIVLFLVLIFVILKKKNFAK
;
A
#
# COMPACT_ATOMS: atom_id res chain seq x y z
N MET A 1 27.66 3.28 -14.79
CA MET A 1 26.20 3.23 -14.63
C MET A 1 25.74 1.87 -15.11
N GLY A 2 25.45 0.95 -14.19
CA GLY A 2 25.09 -0.43 -14.53
C GLY A 2 23.62 -0.50 -14.94
N ASN A 3 23.31 -1.34 -15.93
CA ASN A 3 21.93 -1.62 -16.33
C ASN A 3 21.16 -2.18 -15.13
N CYS A 4 20.30 -1.36 -14.53
CA CYS A 4 19.35 -1.76 -13.50
C CYS A 4 18.17 -2.55 -14.12
N SER A 5 18.36 -3.34 -15.17
CA SER A 5 17.29 -4.19 -15.70
C SER A 5 17.29 -5.51 -14.92
N CYS A 6 16.24 -5.79 -14.17
CA CYS A 6 16.11 -7.07 -13.46
C CYS A 6 14.94 -7.86 -14.05
N ILE A 7 15.25 -9.06 -14.52
CA ILE A 7 14.26 -10.07 -14.89
C ILE A 7 14.31 -11.11 -13.76
N PRO A 8 13.22 -11.35 -13.03
CA PRO A 8 13.20 -12.39 -12.01
C PRO A 8 13.49 -13.75 -12.67
N SER A 9 14.64 -14.34 -12.33
CA SER A 9 15.13 -15.59 -12.93
C SER A 9 14.47 -16.84 -12.34
N ILE A 10 13.76 -16.69 -11.21
CA ILE A 10 13.13 -17.78 -10.47
C ILE A 10 11.62 -17.56 -10.41
N LYS A 11 10.86 -18.60 -10.74
CA LYS A 11 9.40 -18.61 -10.60
C LYS A 11 9.01 -18.70 -9.13
N GLN A 12 8.59 -17.57 -8.57
CA GLN A 12 8.14 -17.45 -7.17
C GLN A 12 7.18 -16.27 -7.01
N LEU A 13 6.70 -16.02 -5.79
CA LEU A 13 5.97 -14.80 -5.47
C LEU A 13 6.95 -13.63 -5.29
N TRP A 14 6.60 -12.49 -5.87
CA TRP A 14 7.43 -11.27 -5.85
C TRP A 14 6.65 -10.09 -5.31
N ILE A 15 7.31 -9.30 -4.47
CA ILE A 15 6.93 -7.93 -4.18
C ILE A 15 7.65 -7.05 -5.21
N VAL A 16 6.88 -6.31 -5.98
CA VAL A 16 7.36 -5.58 -7.14
C VAL A 16 7.16 -4.08 -6.94
N TYR A 17 8.26 -3.34 -7.04
CA TYR A 17 8.30 -1.89 -7.13
C TYR A 17 8.62 -1.52 -8.58
N ALA A 18 7.61 -1.00 -9.28
CA ALA A 18 7.67 -0.74 -10.70
C ALA A 18 7.08 0.62 -11.03
N ASN A 19 7.52 1.19 -12.15
CA ASN A 19 6.80 2.29 -12.78
C ASN A 19 5.68 1.70 -13.64
N PHE A 20 4.48 2.25 -13.50
CA PHE A 20 3.34 1.87 -14.32
C PHE A 20 3.29 2.79 -15.55
N ASN A 21 3.34 2.20 -16.73
CA ASN A 21 3.30 2.93 -18.00
C ASN A 21 1.84 3.10 -18.48
N ASP A 22 1.61 4.09 -19.33
CA ASP A 22 0.27 4.38 -19.89
C ASP A 22 -0.29 3.24 -20.74
N ASP A 23 0.59 2.42 -21.34
CA ASP A 23 0.24 1.22 -22.10
C ASP A 23 -0.13 0.02 -21.23
N LYS A 24 -0.24 0.23 -19.91
CA LYS A 24 -0.51 -0.78 -18.87
C LYS A 24 0.61 -1.79 -18.67
N THR A 25 1.80 -1.54 -19.22
CA THR A 25 3.00 -2.32 -18.89
C THR A 25 3.62 -1.80 -17.59
N ILE A 26 4.46 -2.64 -16.98
CA ILE A 26 5.25 -2.25 -15.82
C ILE A 26 6.73 -2.30 -16.20
N GLU A 27 7.47 -1.25 -15.83
CA GLU A 27 8.91 -1.23 -15.97
C GLU A 27 9.57 -1.60 -14.65
N LEU A 28 10.38 -2.66 -14.69
CA LEU A 28 11.09 -3.19 -13.53
C LEU A 28 12.52 -2.69 -13.49
N SER A 29 12.88 -2.02 -12.40
CA SER A 29 14.27 -1.70 -12.09
C SER A 29 14.84 -2.69 -11.08
N GLY A 30 15.95 -3.34 -11.40
CA GLY A 30 16.79 -4.11 -10.48
C GLY A 30 17.44 -3.32 -9.37
N CYS A 31 17.39 -1.98 -9.47
CA CYS A 31 17.82 -1.09 -8.39
C CYS A 31 16.65 -0.71 -7.47
N SER A 32 15.43 -1.16 -7.78
CA SER A 32 14.29 -1.05 -6.87
C SER A 32 14.38 -2.11 -5.77
N PRO A 33 13.75 -1.89 -4.60
CA PRO A 33 13.69 -2.88 -3.52
C PRO A 33 12.74 -4.05 -3.84
N SER A 34 12.51 -4.35 -5.12
CA SER A 34 11.73 -5.51 -5.57
C SER A 34 12.40 -6.78 -5.10
N THR A 35 11.64 -7.65 -4.45
CA THR A 35 12.19 -8.85 -3.83
C THR A 35 11.25 -10.03 -3.97
N GLY A 36 11.82 -11.19 -4.24
CA GLY A 36 11.12 -12.46 -4.26
C GLY A 36 11.03 -13.06 -2.86
N PHE A 37 10.15 -14.05 -2.72
CA PHE A 37 10.03 -14.85 -1.52
C PHE A 37 11.37 -15.51 -1.09
N LYS A 38 12.15 -15.97 -2.07
CA LYS A 38 13.56 -16.35 -1.90
C LYS A 38 14.42 -15.31 -2.64
N PRO A 39 14.90 -14.26 -1.96
CA PRO A 39 15.66 -13.18 -2.60
C PRO A 39 17.00 -13.66 -3.15
N TYR A 40 17.58 -14.64 -2.47
CA TYR A 40 18.77 -15.35 -2.88
C TYR A 40 18.30 -16.71 -3.40
N GLY A 41 18.65 -17.06 -4.64
CA GLY A 41 18.54 -18.45 -5.09
C GLY A 41 19.44 -19.35 -4.23
N SER A 42 19.39 -20.67 -4.43
CA SER A 42 20.30 -21.62 -3.76
C SER A 42 21.76 -21.20 -3.89
N ASP A 43 22.11 -20.56 -5.00
CA ASP A 43 23.49 -20.29 -5.40
C ASP A 43 24.02 -18.95 -4.87
N SER A 44 23.17 -18.11 -4.26
CA SER A 44 23.54 -16.78 -3.76
C SER A 44 23.51 -16.69 -2.24
N MET A 45 23.24 -17.80 -1.57
CA MET A 45 23.25 -17.88 -0.12
C MET A 45 24.69 -17.75 0.39
N PRO A 46 24.97 -16.94 1.44
CA PRO A 46 26.33 -16.83 1.97
C PRO A 46 26.88 -18.22 2.35
N PRO A 47 28.20 -18.41 2.43
CA PRO A 47 28.70 -19.68 2.92
C PRO A 47 28.28 -19.86 4.39
N PRO A 48 27.88 -21.08 4.79
CA PRO A 48 27.69 -21.40 6.19
C PRO A 48 28.99 -21.14 6.97
N PRO A 49 28.89 -20.79 8.28
CA PRO A 49 30.06 -20.52 9.10
C PRO A 49 31.00 -21.72 9.14
N GLU A 50 32.31 -21.47 9.01
CA GLU A 50 33.33 -22.52 9.04
C GLU A 50 33.36 -23.21 10.41
N ILE A 51 33.21 -24.53 10.41
CA ILE A 51 33.28 -25.34 11.62
C ILE A 51 34.60 -26.11 11.60
N LYS A 52 35.48 -25.84 12.56
CA LYS A 52 36.77 -26.54 12.71
C LYS A 52 36.54 -27.88 13.41
N ILE A 53 36.38 -28.98 12.67
CA ILE A 53 36.25 -30.32 13.29
C ILE A 53 37.01 -31.39 12.47
N SER A 54 37.55 -32.39 13.19
CA SER A 54 38.38 -33.51 12.71
C SER A 54 37.65 -34.90 12.77
N GLN A 55 37.51 -35.54 11.59
CA GLN A 55 37.13 -36.93 11.27
C GLN A 55 35.63 -37.35 11.21
N LYS A 56 35.27 -38.03 10.10
CA LYS A 56 34.11 -38.89 9.70
C LYS A 56 32.78 -38.86 10.50
N THR A 57 32.78 -38.94 11.83
CA THR A 57 31.60 -38.62 12.66
C THR A 57 31.16 -37.16 12.43
N ASP A 58 32.12 -36.33 12.01
CA ASP A 58 31.97 -34.97 11.56
C ASP A 58 31.18 -34.80 10.28
N ASP A 59 31.13 -35.75 9.36
CA ASP A 59 30.44 -35.51 8.08
C ASP A 59 28.92 -35.41 8.30
N GLN A 60 28.38 -36.24 9.19
CA GLN A 60 26.97 -36.14 9.61
C GLN A 60 26.72 -34.87 10.40
N ILE A 61 27.58 -34.53 11.36
CA ILE A 61 27.45 -33.30 12.17
C ILE A 61 27.55 -32.05 11.29
N LYS A 62 28.47 -32.04 10.33
CA LYS A 62 28.66 -30.99 9.33
C LYS A 62 27.46 -30.89 8.41
N SER A 63 26.92 -32.01 7.91
CA SER A 63 25.69 -32.01 7.11
C SER A 63 24.49 -31.46 7.89
N LEU A 64 24.31 -31.85 9.15
CA LEU A 64 23.26 -31.31 10.02
C LEU A 64 23.45 -29.81 10.26
N SER A 65 24.69 -29.37 10.45
CA SER A 65 24.99 -27.95 10.66
C SER A 65 24.67 -27.10 9.43
N PHE A 66 24.96 -27.61 8.22
CA PHE A 66 24.59 -26.96 6.97
C PHE A 66 23.09 -26.91 6.78
N TYR A 67 22.39 -28.01 7.07
CA TYR A 67 20.94 -28.06 7.02
C TYR A 67 20.29 -27.10 8.02
N ALA A 68 20.79 -27.04 9.26
CA ALA A 68 20.30 -26.11 10.26
C ALA A 68 20.55 -24.64 9.87
N TRP A 69 21.69 -24.38 9.23
CA TRP A 69 22.05 -23.06 8.74
C TRP A 69 21.15 -22.61 7.57
N ASP A 70 20.92 -23.49 6.60
CA ASP A 70 20.00 -23.29 5.49
C ASP A 70 18.57 -23.00 5.98
N LEU A 71 18.04 -23.85 6.87
CA LEU A 71 16.73 -23.65 7.49
C LEU A 71 16.63 -22.32 8.25
N LYS A 72 17.67 -21.94 8.99
CA LYS A 72 17.70 -20.65 9.70
C LYS A 72 17.63 -19.48 8.73
N PHE A 73 18.33 -19.58 7.60
CA PHE A 73 18.33 -18.56 6.57
C PHE A 73 16.99 -18.47 5.84
N GLU A 74 16.41 -19.60 5.44
CA GLU A 74 15.07 -19.65 4.83
C GLU A 74 14.01 -19.06 5.77
N ASN A 75 14.04 -19.40 7.05
CA ASN A 75 13.11 -18.87 8.05
C ASN A 75 13.27 -17.34 8.21
N ARG A 76 14.51 -16.83 8.16
CA ARG A 76 14.75 -15.38 8.22
C ARG A 76 14.20 -14.67 6.99
N ASN A 77 14.39 -15.22 5.79
CA ASN A 77 13.86 -14.65 4.55
C ASN A 77 12.34 -14.64 4.56
N LEU A 78 11.72 -15.72 5.03
CA LEU A 78 10.28 -15.83 5.26
C LEU A 78 9.75 -14.73 6.16
N GLN A 79 10.38 -14.54 7.32
CA GLN A 79 10.00 -13.50 8.28
C GLN A 79 10.10 -12.09 7.68
N ASP A 80 11.20 -11.80 6.97
CA ASP A 80 11.37 -10.49 6.33
C ASP A 80 10.33 -10.28 5.23
N TRP A 81 10.09 -11.27 4.38
CA TRP A 81 9.10 -11.17 3.31
C TRP A 81 7.67 -10.95 3.84
N ILE A 82 7.27 -11.68 4.88
CA ILE A 82 5.98 -11.48 5.56
C ILE A 82 5.90 -10.07 6.16
N TYR A 83 6.98 -9.60 6.78
CA TYR A 83 7.04 -8.26 7.35
C TYR A 83 6.88 -7.16 6.30
N GLN A 84 7.50 -7.30 5.12
CA GLN A 84 7.31 -6.38 4.00
C GLN A 84 5.86 -6.42 3.48
N LEU A 85 5.26 -7.60 3.40
CA LEU A 85 3.84 -7.72 3.01
C LEU A 85 2.90 -7.03 4.00
N GLU A 86 3.11 -7.18 5.30
CA GLU A 86 2.28 -6.52 6.30
C GLU A 86 2.42 -4.99 6.23
N LYS A 87 3.62 -4.47 5.97
CA LYS A 87 3.80 -3.04 5.68
C LYS A 87 2.99 -2.58 4.47
N LEU A 88 3.02 -3.34 3.38
CA LEU A 88 2.26 -3.02 2.16
C LEU A 88 0.75 -3.10 2.40
N ARG A 89 0.30 -4.08 3.19
CA ARG A 89 -1.10 -4.21 3.58
C ARG A 89 -1.58 -2.98 4.37
N ILE A 90 -0.79 -2.53 5.34
CA ILE A 90 -1.08 -1.33 6.13
C ILE A 90 -1.10 -0.09 5.24
N TYR A 91 -0.10 0.06 4.36
CA TYR A 91 -0.03 1.18 3.42
C TYR A 91 -1.29 1.25 2.53
N LYS A 92 -1.66 0.13 1.90
CA LYS A 92 -2.84 0.05 1.02
C LYS A 92 -4.14 0.30 1.77
N SER A 93 -4.24 -0.17 3.01
CA SER A 93 -5.40 0.11 3.87
C SER A 93 -5.54 1.61 4.13
N LEU A 94 -4.43 2.30 4.44
CA LEU A 94 -4.42 3.73 4.69
C LEU A 94 -4.73 4.55 3.42
N GLU A 95 -4.20 4.13 2.27
CA GLU A 95 -4.52 4.74 0.97
C GLU A 95 -6.01 4.60 0.63
N ASN A 96 -6.58 3.41 0.80
CA ASN A 96 -8.01 3.18 0.59
C ASN A 96 -8.88 4.07 1.50
N GLN A 97 -8.51 4.20 2.77
CA GLN A 97 -9.22 5.08 3.70
C GLN A 97 -9.15 6.55 3.27
N LYS A 98 -8.01 7.02 2.77
CA LYS A 98 -7.89 8.38 2.23
C LYS A 98 -8.79 8.58 1.02
N LEU A 99 -8.77 7.63 0.09
CA LEU A 99 -9.58 7.67 -1.12
C LEU A 99 -11.09 7.62 -0.82
N GLU A 100 -11.51 6.87 0.20
CA GLU A 100 -12.90 6.89 0.68
C GLU A 100 -13.28 8.22 1.33
N LYS A 101 -12.38 8.84 2.11
CA LYS A 101 -12.59 10.18 2.67
C LYS A 101 -12.72 11.24 1.57
N GLU A 102 -11.83 11.25 0.59
CA GLU A 102 -11.89 12.16 -0.56
C GLU A 102 -13.19 11.99 -1.36
N LYS A 103 -13.63 10.74 -1.60
CA LYS A 103 -14.93 10.46 -2.24
C LYS A 103 -16.12 10.93 -1.41
N THR A 104 -16.00 10.95 -0.09
CA THR A 104 -17.06 11.41 0.81
C THR A 104 -17.09 12.93 0.85
N GLU A 105 -15.94 13.59 0.98
CA GLU A 105 -15.80 15.05 0.97
C GLU A 105 -16.26 15.66 -0.37
N SER A 106 -15.84 15.09 -1.50
CA SER A 106 -16.28 15.52 -2.84
C SER A 106 -17.79 15.39 -3.07
N LYS A 107 -18.49 14.51 -2.32
CA LYS A 107 -19.95 14.45 -2.31
C LYS A 107 -20.58 15.45 -1.34
N ILE A 108 -20.00 15.66 -0.16
CA ILE A 108 -20.54 16.59 0.84
C ILE A 108 -20.48 18.04 0.36
N GLU A 109 -19.43 18.43 -0.36
CA GLU A 109 -19.25 19.81 -0.82
C GLU A 109 -20.39 20.33 -1.73
N PRO A 110 -20.82 19.61 -2.79
CA PRO A 110 -21.96 20.06 -3.60
C PRO A 110 -23.30 19.98 -2.84
N TYR A 111 -23.49 18.96 -1.99
CA TYR A 111 -24.72 18.83 -1.19
C TYR A 111 -24.87 19.98 -0.18
N SER A 112 -23.80 20.37 0.51
CA SER A 112 -23.82 21.49 1.45
C SER A 112 -24.11 22.82 0.75
N LYS A 113 -23.53 23.06 -0.44
CA LYS A 113 -23.86 24.22 -1.29
C LYS A 113 -25.35 24.26 -1.64
N TYR A 114 -25.95 23.12 -2.02
CA TYR A 114 -27.37 23.04 -2.35
C TYR A 114 -28.27 23.36 -1.15
N ILE A 115 -27.92 22.86 0.05
CA ILE A 115 -28.64 23.15 1.29
C ILE A 115 -28.57 24.65 1.62
N ILE A 116 -27.40 25.27 1.51
CA ILE A 116 -27.22 26.71 1.78
C ILE A 116 -28.07 27.55 0.81
N ILE A 117 -28.04 27.25 -0.49
CA ILE A 117 -28.85 27.97 -1.49
C ILE A 117 -30.34 27.82 -1.18
N SER A 118 -30.80 26.60 -0.89
CA SER A 118 -32.21 26.33 -0.51
C SER A 118 -32.63 27.12 0.73
N LEU A 119 -31.75 27.20 1.73
CA LEU A 119 -32.01 27.98 2.96
C LEU A 119 -32.17 29.47 2.67
N ILE A 120 -31.28 30.04 1.84
CA ILE A 120 -31.33 31.46 1.46
C ILE A 120 -32.64 31.76 0.73
N VAL A 121 -33.03 30.93 -0.23
CA VAL A 121 -34.29 31.10 -0.97
C VAL A 121 -35.50 31.09 -0.01
N ASN A 122 -35.52 30.16 0.95
CA ASN A 122 -36.61 30.09 1.94
C ASN A 122 -36.67 31.32 2.85
N ILE A 123 -35.52 31.84 3.30
CA ILE A 123 -35.47 33.07 4.11
C ILE A 123 -36.02 34.26 3.31
N VAL A 124 -35.62 34.41 2.04
CA VAL A 124 -36.12 35.48 1.17
C VAL A 124 -37.63 35.36 0.97
N LEU A 125 -38.14 34.15 0.71
CA LEU A 125 -39.57 33.92 0.55
C LEU A 125 -40.36 34.29 1.82
N PHE A 126 -39.82 33.92 2.98
CA PHE A 126 -40.43 34.21 4.27
C PHE A 126 -40.47 35.73 4.55
N LEU A 127 -39.41 36.46 4.22
CA LEU A 127 -39.37 37.92 4.33
C LEU A 127 -40.39 38.60 3.40
N VAL A 128 -40.56 38.11 2.17
CA VAL A 128 -41.59 38.61 1.25
C VAL A 128 -42.99 38.38 1.82
N LEU A 129 -43.26 37.20 2.37
CA LEU A 129 -44.54 36.89 3.02
C LEU A 129 -44.82 37.83 4.20
N ILE A 130 -43.84 38.04 5.08
CA ILE A 130 -43.95 39.00 6.20
C ILE A 130 -44.25 40.41 5.67
N PHE A 131 -43.55 40.85 4.63
CA PHE A 131 -43.73 42.17 4.05
C PHE A 131 -45.14 42.36 3.47
N VAL A 132 -45.66 41.36 2.76
CA VAL A 132 -47.04 41.36 2.22
C VAL A 132 -48.07 41.46 3.35
N ILE A 133 -47.90 40.70 4.43
CA ILE A 133 -48.79 40.73 5.60
C ILE A 133 -48.76 42.11 6.27
N LEU A 134 -47.57 42.69 6.48
CA LEU A 134 -47.40 44.02 7.07
C LEU A 134 -48.01 45.13 6.22
N LYS A 135 -47.80 45.10 4.89
CA LYS A 135 -48.45 46.04 3.96
C LYS A 135 -49.97 45.94 4.01
N LYS A 136 -50.52 44.72 4.01
CA LYS A 136 -51.98 44.51 4.06
C LYS A 136 -52.58 45.03 5.39
N LYS A 137 -51.87 44.88 6.51
CA LYS A 137 -52.28 45.40 7.82
C LYS A 137 -52.26 46.94 7.88
N ASN A 138 -51.33 47.60 7.20
CA ASN A 138 -51.26 49.06 7.13
C ASN A 138 -52.27 49.70 6.17
N PHE A 139 -52.81 48.96 5.20
CA PHE A 139 -53.85 49.43 4.28
C PHE A 139 -55.29 49.26 4.81
N ALA A 140 -55.50 48.48 5.86
CA ALA A 140 -56.81 48.24 6.48
C ALA A 140 -57.13 49.20 7.63
N LYS A 141 -56.44 50.34 7.71
CA LYS A 141 -56.62 51.36 8.74
C LYS A 141 -56.96 52.70 8.12
#